data_AF-A0A7C1KQY9-F1
#
_entry.id   AF-A0A7C1KQY9-F1
#
_cell.length_a   1.000
_cell.length_b   1.000
_cell.length_c   1.000
_cell.angle_alpha   90.00
_cell.angle_beta   90.00
_cell.angle_gamma   90.00
#
_symmetry.space_group_name_H-M   'P 1'
#
loop_
_entity.id
_entity.type
_entity.pdbx_description
1 polymer ?
#
loop_
_entity_poly.entity_id
_entity_poly.type
_entity_poly.pdbx_seq_one_letter_code
_entity_poly.pdbx_strand_id
1 'polypeptide(L)'
;MIKSYRLYIFLLIFTPLAFGTVEAWSLTVMEVTAVAAFLLLLIDIRKNRVSYYHTPGVVPLLLLLVVIVFQMIPLPPSLVKVISGADYSVYDHSAGIVKPLRWMPLTVDRKATLLEFFRFLSYVLFYILTVQLLSRKKLLKRTLTVLVVFFSALSLFAILQYLLFNNRIYWVRELTQGGAPYGPYVNRNHYAGLMEMLFPLIVGMFLYYKPVVTYTTFREKIAEVFNQPRTNIYILLGFSSVLIATSIFLSLSRGGIISLSLSMVFFGLLLIGNGRMRKRGVVMLLVFFVVLITVGWFGWEPIFERFEKIRTPEGQFSEQ
;
A
#
# COMPACT_ATOMS: atom_id res chain seq x y z
N MET A 1 -8.64 21.97 -11.52
CA MET A 1 -8.05 21.27 -10.36
C MET A 1 -9.02 20.27 -9.75
N ILE A 2 -10.31 20.63 -9.58
CA ILE A 2 -11.31 19.73 -8.99
C ILE A 2 -11.41 18.41 -9.77
N LYS A 3 -11.30 18.44 -11.11
CA LYS A 3 -11.36 17.24 -11.95
C LYS A 3 -10.17 16.29 -11.72
N SER A 4 -8.93 16.78 -11.74
CA SER A 4 -7.73 15.97 -11.45
C SER A 4 -7.76 15.41 -10.02
N TYR A 5 -8.21 16.20 -9.04
CA TYR A 5 -8.39 15.72 -7.66
C TYR A 5 -9.45 14.61 -7.53
N ARG A 6 -10.55 14.68 -8.28
CA ARG A 6 -11.58 13.62 -8.27
C ARG A 6 -11.02 12.30 -8.81
N LEU A 7 -10.26 12.34 -9.91
CA LEU A 7 -9.62 11.15 -10.46
C LEU A 7 -8.55 10.59 -9.51
N TYR A 8 -7.80 11.46 -8.83
CA TYR A 8 -6.84 11.05 -7.80
C TYR A 8 -7.52 10.31 -6.63
N ILE A 9 -8.63 10.83 -6.12
CA ILE A 9 -9.42 10.14 -5.07
C ILE A 9 -10.03 8.84 -5.60
N PHE A 10 -10.52 8.84 -6.84
CA PHE A 10 -11.00 7.62 -7.47
C PHE A 10 -9.92 6.54 -7.50
N LEU A 11 -8.68 6.86 -7.90
CA LEU A 11 -7.57 5.91 -7.89
C LEU A 11 -7.34 5.29 -6.51
N LEU A 12 -7.31 6.11 -5.46
CA LEU A 12 -7.10 5.66 -4.07
C LEU A 12 -8.18 4.68 -3.57
N ILE A 13 -9.39 4.76 -4.10
CA ILE A 13 -10.54 3.92 -3.72
C ILE A 13 -10.67 2.72 -4.65
N PHE A 14 -10.49 2.94 -5.95
CA PHE A 14 -10.66 1.93 -6.98
C PHE A 14 -9.58 0.86 -6.89
N THR A 15 -8.31 1.22 -6.73
CA THR A 15 -7.22 0.24 -6.82
C THR A 15 -7.27 -0.83 -5.73
N PRO A 16 -7.64 -0.54 -4.46
CA PRO A 16 -7.84 -1.59 -3.47
C PRO A 16 -9.07 -2.46 -3.75
N LEU A 17 -10.17 -1.86 -4.25
CA LEU A 17 -11.40 -2.60 -4.54
C LEU A 17 -11.30 -3.46 -5.81
N ALA A 18 -10.49 -3.05 -6.78
CA ALA A 18 -10.31 -3.75 -8.05
C ALA A 18 -9.32 -4.92 -7.90
N PHE A 19 -9.58 -5.82 -6.95
CA PHE A 19 -8.77 -7.00 -6.65
C PHE A 19 -7.31 -6.71 -6.26
N GLY A 20 -7.04 -5.54 -5.66
CA GLY A 20 -5.66 -5.08 -5.44
C GLY A 20 -4.91 -4.74 -6.74
N THR A 21 -5.65 -4.50 -7.84
CA THR A 21 -5.13 -4.12 -9.16
C THR A 21 -4.12 -5.12 -9.75
N VAL A 22 -4.42 -6.41 -9.63
CA VAL A 22 -3.58 -7.49 -10.21
C VAL A 22 -4.07 -7.95 -11.58
N GLU A 23 -5.28 -7.56 -11.96
CA GLU A 23 -5.93 -7.97 -13.20
C GLU A 23 -5.64 -6.98 -14.33
N ALA A 24 -5.51 -7.48 -15.56
CA ALA A 24 -5.20 -6.62 -16.72
C ALA A 24 -6.18 -5.45 -16.88
N TRP A 25 -7.49 -5.70 -16.77
CA TRP A 25 -8.51 -4.65 -16.86
C TRP A 25 -8.37 -3.60 -15.74
N SER A 26 -8.04 -4.05 -14.52
CA SER A 26 -7.89 -3.16 -13.37
C SER A 26 -6.64 -2.30 -13.49
N LEU A 27 -5.53 -2.88 -13.97
CA LEU A 27 -4.29 -2.18 -14.28
C LEU A 27 -4.51 -1.11 -15.34
N THR A 28 -5.18 -1.46 -16.45
CA THR A 28 -5.48 -0.49 -17.51
C THR A 28 -6.32 0.68 -17.01
N VAL A 29 -7.35 0.43 -16.18
CA VAL A 29 -8.16 1.51 -15.60
C VAL A 29 -7.31 2.41 -14.70
N MET A 30 -6.44 1.84 -13.88
CA MET A 30 -5.51 2.59 -13.04
C MET A 30 -4.57 3.47 -13.88
N GLU A 31 -3.92 2.89 -14.90
CA GLU A 31 -2.96 3.58 -15.77
C GLU A 31 -3.61 4.73 -16.55
N VAL A 32 -4.72 4.46 -17.23
CA VAL A 32 -5.46 5.47 -18.01
C VAL A 32 -5.95 6.59 -17.10
N THR A 33 -6.46 6.26 -15.91
CA THR A 33 -6.94 7.28 -14.97
C THR A 33 -5.81 8.12 -14.40
N ALA A 34 -4.64 7.52 -14.11
CA ALA A 34 -3.47 8.25 -13.65
C ALA A 34 -2.96 9.24 -14.72
N VAL A 35 -2.86 8.79 -15.98
CA VAL A 35 -2.48 9.64 -17.12
C VAL A 35 -3.50 10.76 -17.31
N ALA A 36 -4.81 10.46 -17.31
CA ALA A 36 -5.85 11.46 -17.46
C ALA A 36 -5.84 12.50 -16.33
N ALA A 37 -5.67 12.07 -15.08
CA ALA A 37 -5.55 12.95 -13.92
C ALA A 37 -4.34 13.89 -14.05
N PHE A 38 -3.21 13.36 -14.51
CA PHE A 38 -1.98 14.12 -14.73
C PHE A 38 -2.14 15.15 -15.87
N LEU A 39 -2.71 14.76 -17.01
CA LEU A 39 -2.97 15.69 -18.12
C LEU A 39 -3.89 16.83 -17.70
N LEU A 40 -4.95 16.54 -16.92
CA LEU A 40 -5.83 17.58 -16.37
C LEU A 40 -5.09 18.53 -15.43
N LEU A 41 -4.18 18.01 -14.61
CA LEU A 41 -3.32 18.84 -13.75
C LEU A 41 -2.42 19.75 -14.59
N LEU A 42 -1.78 19.24 -15.64
CA LEU A 42 -0.95 20.05 -16.55
C LEU A 42 -1.74 21.18 -17.21
N ILE A 43 -2.99 20.91 -17.63
CA ILE A 43 -3.88 21.94 -18.18
C ILE A 43 -4.17 23.02 -17.14
N ASP A 44 -4.41 22.65 -15.88
CA ASP A 44 -4.66 23.60 -14.80
C ASP A 44 -3.42 24.45 -14.47
N ILE A 45 -2.23 23.85 -14.50
CA ILE A 45 -0.95 24.56 -14.33
C ILE A 45 -0.72 25.55 -15.48
N ARG A 46 -0.89 25.10 -16.74
CA ARG A 46 -0.72 25.94 -17.93
C ARG A 46 -1.69 27.12 -17.96
N LYS A 47 -2.89 26.96 -17.39
CA LYS A 47 -3.88 28.04 -17.23
C LYS A 47 -3.63 28.93 -16.01
N ASN A 48 -2.48 28.81 -15.34
CA ASN A 48 -2.11 29.53 -14.12
C ASN A 48 -3.14 29.42 -12.99
N ARG A 49 -3.92 28.33 -12.95
CA ARG A 49 -4.93 28.09 -11.90
C ARG A 49 -4.30 27.51 -10.63
N VAL A 50 -3.06 27.01 -10.76
CA VAL A 50 -2.34 26.27 -9.73
C VAL A 50 -0.85 26.60 -9.85
N SER A 51 -0.21 26.88 -8.73
CA SER A 51 1.25 26.97 -8.66
C SER A 51 1.87 25.58 -8.75
N TYR A 52 2.92 25.45 -9.56
CA TYR A 52 3.70 24.22 -9.65
C TYR A 52 4.69 24.14 -8.48
N TYR A 53 4.75 22.99 -7.82
CA TYR A 53 5.71 22.72 -6.76
C TYR A 53 6.83 21.81 -7.27
N HIS A 54 8.07 22.03 -6.85
CA HIS A 54 9.14 21.11 -7.19
C HIS A 54 8.88 19.74 -6.54
N THR A 55 8.84 18.67 -7.35
CA THR A 55 8.57 17.32 -6.84
C THR A 55 9.89 16.68 -6.38
N PRO A 56 10.08 16.41 -5.08
CA PRO A 56 11.32 15.82 -4.58
C PRO A 56 11.52 14.41 -5.13
N GLY A 57 12.76 14.00 -5.39
CA GLY A 57 13.07 12.64 -5.84
C GLY A 57 12.53 12.26 -7.23
N VAL A 58 12.04 13.21 -8.03
CA VAL A 58 11.51 12.91 -9.37
C VAL A 58 12.58 12.43 -10.35
N VAL A 59 13.83 12.90 -10.21
CA VAL A 59 14.95 12.55 -11.09
C VAL A 59 15.24 11.04 -11.10
N PRO A 60 15.51 10.35 -9.96
CA PRO A 60 15.75 8.91 -9.98
C PRO A 60 14.54 8.11 -10.50
N LEU A 61 13.32 8.60 -10.28
CA LEU A 61 12.11 7.97 -10.83
C LEU A 61 12.05 8.07 -12.36
N LEU A 62 12.40 9.23 -12.92
CA LEU A 62 12.49 9.41 -14.37
C LEU A 62 13.65 8.59 -14.96
N LEU A 63 14.79 8.50 -14.28
CA LEU A 63 15.90 7.65 -14.69
C LEU A 63 15.50 6.18 -14.71
N LEU A 64 14.71 5.71 -13.74
CA LEU A 64 14.17 4.34 -13.76
C LEU A 64 13.33 4.10 -15.02
N LEU A 65 12.46 5.03 -15.40
CA LEU A 65 11.67 4.92 -16.63
C LEU A 65 12.56 4.90 -17.88
N VAL A 66 13.61 5.73 -17.91
CA VAL A 66 14.60 5.73 -18.99
C VAL A 66 15.31 4.39 -19.07
N VAL A 67 15.67 3.78 -17.95
CA VAL A 67 16.29 2.44 -17.90
C VAL A 67 15.35 1.38 -18.47
N ILE A 68 14.06 1.40 -18.12
CA ILE A 68 13.08 0.46 -18.66
C ILE A 68 12.95 0.62 -20.20
N VAL A 69 12.92 1.86 -20.71
CA VAL A 69 12.90 2.12 -22.15
C VAL A 69 14.20 1.67 -22.81
N PHE A 70 15.34 1.94 -22.20
CA PHE A 70 16.66 1.54 -22.70
C PHE A 70 16.77 0.01 -22.85
N GLN A 71 16.19 -0.76 -21.92
CA GLN A 71 16.17 -2.22 -22.03
C GLN A 71 15.46 -2.74 -23.29
N MET A 72 14.54 -1.97 -23.86
CA MET A 72 13.79 -2.35 -25.07
C MET A 72 14.51 -1.96 -26.38
N ILE A 73 15.54 -1.11 -26.32
CA ILE A 73 16.28 -0.66 -27.51
C ILE A 73 17.12 -1.84 -28.05
N PRO A 74 16.97 -2.22 -29.33
CA PRO A 74 17.82 -3.23 -29.93
C PRO A 74 19.28 -2.75 -30.00
N LEU A 75 20.20 -3.55 -29.47
CA LEU A 75 21.63 -3.30 -29.47
C LEU A 75 22.38 -4.40 -30.24
N PRO A 76 23.61 -4.15 -30.70
CA PRO A 76 24.46 -5.19 -31.25
C PRO A 76 24.76 -6.29 -30.22
N PRO A 77 24.80 -7.57 -30.63
CA PRO A 77 25.05 -8.71 -29.74
C PRO A 77 26.31 -8.60 -28.88
N SER A 78 27.37 -7.99 -29.41
CA SER A 78 28.62 -7.77 -28.69
C SER A 78 28.42 -6.88 -27.46
N LEU A 79 27.61 -5.82 -27.56
CA LEU A 79 27.28 -4.96 -26.43
C LEU A 79 26.38 -5.68 -25.42
N VAL A 80 25.40 -6.44 -25.91
CA VAL A 80 24.49 -7.21 -25.03
C VAL A 80 25.27 -8.26 -24.25
N LYS A 81 26.21 -8.97 -24.87
CA LYS A 81 27.07 -9.96 -24.21
C LYS A 81 27.93 -9.35 -23.09
N VAL A 82 28.38 -8.09 -23.25
CA VAL A 82 29.16 -7.37 -22.22
C VAL A 82 28.28 -6.87 -21.08
N ILE A 83 27.08 -6.37 -21.39
CA ILE A 83 26.16 -5.80 -20.39
C ILE A 83 25.42 -6.91 -19.61
N SER A 84 24.91 -7.92 -20.31
CA SER A 84 24.16 -9.04 -19.76
C SER A 84 24.43 -10.33 -20.55
N GLY A 85 25.43 -11.08 -20.09
CA GLY A 85 25.76 -12.38 -20.68
C GLY A 85 24.65 -13.43 -20.53
N ALA A 86 23.79 -13.29 -19.51
CA ALA A 86 22.65 -14.17 -19.29
C ALA A 86 21.53 -13.93 -20.32
N ASP A 87 21.20 -12.67 -20.62
CA ASP A 87 20.18 -12.39 -21.65
C ASP A 87 20.68 -12.81 -23.03
N TYR A 88 21.98 -12.59 -23.32
CA TYR A 88 22.62 -13.09 -24.53
C TYR A 88 22.46 -14.61 -24.67
N SER A 89 22.72 -15.39 -23.62
CA SER A 89 22.64 -16.85 -23.69
C SER A 89 21.21 -17.33 -23.93
N VAL A 90 20.20 -16.66 -23.38
CA VAL A 90 18.79 -16.97 -23.66
C VAL A 90 18.46 -16.75 -25.13
N TYR A 91 18.90 -15.63 -25.73
CA TYR A 91 18.68 -15.35 -27.15
C TYR A 91 19.46 -16.29 -28.07
N ASP A 92 20.71 -16.61 -27.74
CA ASP A 92 21.57 -17.52 -28.50
C ASP A 92 20.95 -18.93 -28.60
N HIS A 93 20.44 -19.45 -27.48
CA HIS A 93 19.76 -20.76 -27.40
C HIS A 93 18.29 -20.75 -27.85
N SER A 94 17.77 -19.64 -28.36
CA SER A 94 16.38 -19.56 -28.85
C SER A 94 16.31 -18.95 -30.25
N ALA A 95 16.16 -17.64 -30.36
CA ALA A 95 16.05 -16.92 -31.62
C ALA A 95 17.33 -17.03 -32.48
N GLY A 96 18.50 -17.16 -31.85
CA GLY A 96 19.80 -17.34 -32.48
C GLY A 96 19.96 -18.65 -33.24
N ILE A 97 19.18 -19.68 -32.87
CA ILE A 97 19.17 -20.98 -33.57
C ILE A 97 18.53 -20.85 -34.96
N VAL A 98 17.51 -20.00 -35.09
CA VAL A 98 16.72 -19.86 -36.33
C VAL A 98 17.31 -18.80 -37.25
N LYS A 99 17.86 -17.70 -36.71
CA LYS A 99 18.48 -16.62 -37.48
C LYS A 99 19.66 -16.00 -36.75
N PRO A 100 20.72 -15.57 -37.47
CA PRO A 100 21.83 -14.86 -36.87
C PRO A 100 21.33 -13.54 -36.25
N LEU A 101 21.56 -13.40 -34.94
CA LEU A 101 21.15 -12.22 -34.17
C LEU A 101 22.01 -11.03 -34.62
N ARG A 102 21.43 -10.10 -35.38
CA ARG A 102 22.09 -8.84 -35.76
C ARG A 102 21.84 -7.72 -34.75
N TRP A 103 20.65 -7.73 -34.16
CA TRP A 103 20.19 -6.74 -33.19
C TRP A 103 19.29 -7.44 -32.18
N MET A 104 19.60 -7.30 -30.89
CA MET A 104 18.78 -7.87 -29.82
C MET A 104 18.60 -6.85 -28.69
N PRO A 105 17.41 -6.78 -28.07
CA PRO A 105 17.19 -5.92 -26.92
C PRO A 105 17.90 -6.51 -25.68
N LEU A 106 18.02 -5.73 -24.60
CA LEU A 106 18.47 -6.26 -23.32
C LEU A 106 17.38 -7.07 -22.61
N THR A 107 16.11 -6.69 -22.78
CA THR A 107 15.00 -7.45 -22.19
C THR A 107 14.71 -8.76 -22.93
N VAL A 108 14.40 -9.82 -22.18
CA VAL A 108 13.94 -11.12 -22.73
C VAL A 108 12.51 -11.02 -23.27
N ASP A 109 11.61 -10.31 -22.60
CA ASP A 109 10.22 -10.13 -23.02
C ASP A 109 9.88 -8.65 -23.16
N ARG A 110 9.91 -8.17 -24.41
CA ARG A 110 9.58 -6.78 -24.75
C ARG A 110 8.14 -6.40 -24.36
N LYS A 111 7.18 -7.32 -24.50
CA LYS A 111 5.77 -7.03 -24.22
C LYS A 111 5.58 -6.86 -22.71
N ALA A 112 6.14 -7.76 -21.91
CA ALA A 112 6.10 -7.63 -20.45
C ALA A 112 6.80 -6.35 -19.99
N THR A 113 8.01 -6.05 -20.50
CA THR A 113 8.73 -4.82 -20.16
C THR A 113 7.95 -3.55 -20.53
N LEU A 114 7.23 -3.56 -21.65
CA LEU A 114 6.38 -2.44 -22.04
C LEU A 114 5.18 -2.25 -21.10
N LEU A 115 4.53 -3.34 -20.66
CA LEU A 115 3.46 -3.27 -19.66
C LEU A 115 4.00 -2.74 -18.33
N GLU A 116 5.18 -3.20 -17.92
CA GLU A 116 5.87 -2.71 -16.73
C GLU A 116 6.21 -1.21 -16.83
N PHE A 117 6.62 -0.74 -18.00
CA PHE A 117 6.84 0.69 -18.24
C PHE A 117 5.59 1.52 -17.92
N PHE A 118 4.42 1.12 -18.43
CA PHE A 118 3.17 1.83 -18.16
C PHE A 118 2.76 1.76 -16.69
N ARG A 119 2.99 0.60 -16.05
CA ARG A 119 2.76 0.43 -14.61
C ARG A 119 3.63 1.37 -13.79
N PHE A 120 4.94 1.38 -14.00
CA PHE A 120 5.86 2.29 -13.30
C PHE A 120 5.60 3.76 -13.63
N LEU A 121 5.28 4.08 -14.89
CA LEU A 121 4.88 5.44 -15.28
C LEU A 121 3.65 5.89 -14.46
N SER A 122 2.64 5.04 -14.32
CA SER A 122 1.45 5.36 -13.52
C SER A 122 1.80 5.66 -12.06
N TYR A 123 2.76 4.94 -11.46
CA TYR A 123 3.23 5.19 -10.10
C TYR A 123 3.95 6.54 -9.98
N VAL A 124 4.82 6.86 -10.95
CA VAL A 124 5.51 8.17 -11.00
C VAL A 124 4.50 9.31 -11.15
N LEU A 125 3.53 9.15 -12.04
CA LEU A 125 2.47 10.16 -12.24
C LEU A 125 1.61 10.32 -10.98
N PHE A 126 1.24 9.22 -10.32
CA PHE A 126 0.49 9.25 -9.06
C PHE A 126 1.28 9.94 -7.95
N TYR A 127 2.59 9.71 -7.87
CA TYR A 127 3.46 10.41 -6.92
C TYR A 127 3.51 11.92 -7.18
N ILE A 128 3.71 12.34 -8.44
CA ILE A 128 3.67 13.77 -8.80
C ILE A 128 2.30 14.36 -8.46
N LEU A 129 1.21 13.69 -8.83
CA LEU A 129 -0.16 14.11 -8.48
C LEU A 129 -0.33 14.29 -6.97
N THR A 130 0.19 13.37 -6.16
CA THR A 130 0.15 13.45 -4.70
C THR A 130 0.84 14.72 -4.20
N VAL A 131 2.07 14.99 -4.65
CA VAL A 131 2.81 16.19 -4.24
C VAL A 131 2.09 17.47 -4.65
N GLN A 132 1.64 17.56 -5.91
CA GLN A 132 0.99 18.77 -6.41
C GLN A 132 -0.38 19.03 -5.78
N LEU A 133 -1.21 18.00 -5.61
CA LEU A 133 -2.57 18.14 -5.09
C LEU A 133 -2.57 18.31 -3.57
N LEU A 134 -1.76 17.52 -2.84
CA LEU A 134 -1.76 17.55 -1.37
C LEU A 134 -0.92 18.69 -0.78
N SER A 135 -0.18 19.45 -1.60
CA SER A 135 0.42 20.73 -1.20
C SER A 135 -0.62 21.73 -0.66
N ARG A 136 -1.91 21.59 -1.06
CA ARG A 136 -3.00 22.38 -0.50
C ARG A 136 -3.56 21.73 0.76
N LYS A 137 -3.42 22.41 1.90
CA LYS A 137 -3.94 21.98 3.22
C LYS A 137 -5.40 21.48 3.19
N LYS A 138 -6.28 22.15 2.41
CA LYS A 138 -7.69 21.73 2.26
C LYS A 138 -7.83 20.36 1.59
N LEU A 139 -7.07 20.11 0.51
CA LEU A 139 -7.11 18.84 -0.22
C LEU A 139 -6.43 17.73 0.59
N LEU A 140 -5.31 18.01 1.25
CA LEU A 140 -4.66 17.08 2.17
C LEU A 140 -5.62 16.59 3.25
N LYS A 141 -6.25 17.50 4.00
CA LYS A 141 -7.21 17.13 5.05
C LYS A 141 -8.37 16.30 4.51
N ARG A 142 -8.92 16.68 3.35
CA ARG A 142 -10.01 15.94 2.72
C ARG A 142 -9.58 14.53 2.30
N THR A 143 -8.39 14.38 1.71
CA THR A 143 -7.83 13.08 1.35
C THR A 143 -7.64 12.22 2.58
N LEU A 144 -7.06 12.75 3.66
CA LEU A 144 -6.90 12.02 4.92
C LEU A 144 -8.23 11.51 5.47
N THR A 145 -9.28 12.35 5.47
CA THR A 145 -10.63 11.92 5.88
C THR A 145 -11.16 10.79 4.99
N VAL A 146 -11.00 10.91 3.66
CA VAL A 146 -11.41 9.85 2.73
C VAL A 146 -10.67 8.54 3.02
N LEU A 147 -9.35 8.59 3.22
CA LEU A 147 -8.54 7.40 3.52
C LEU A 147 -9.01 6.73 4.83
N VAL A 148 -9.18 7.51 5.92
CA VAL A 148 -9.63 6.97 7.21
C VAL A 148 -10.97 6.26 7.07
N VAL A 149 -11.96 6.92 6.46
CA VAL A 149 -13.31 6.37 6.32
C VAL A 149 -13.29 5.14 5.40
N PHE A 150 -12.64 5.24 4.24
CA PHE A 150 -12.57 4.17 3.27
C PHE A 150 -11.85 2.94 3.80
N PHE A 151 -10.67 3.09 4.39
CA PHE A 151 -9.88 1.95 4.88
C PHE A 151 -10.45 1.33 6.14
N SER A 152 -11.23 2.08 6.92
CA SER A 152 -12.01 1.52 8.02
C SER A 152 -13.21 0.70 7.51
N ALA A 153 -13.92 1.19 6.49
CA ALA A 153 -14.95 0.39 5.83
C ALA A 153 -14.35 -0.85 5.16
N LEU A 154 -13.17 -0.72 4.53
CA LEU A 154 -12.47 -1.81 3.88
C LEU A 154 -11.96 -2.86 4.87
N SER A 155 -11.48 -2.45 6.03
CA SER A 155 -11.04 -3.39 7.07
C SER A 155 -12.22 -4.11 7.71
N LEU A 156 -13.34 -3.44 7.96
CA LEU A 156 -14.59 -4.10 8.36
C LEU A 156 -15.03 -5.12 7.31
N PHE A 157 -15.05 -4.73 6.04
CA PHE A 157 -15.38 -5.61 4.93
C PHE A 157 -14.46 -6.84 4.89
N ALA A 158 -13.14 -6.65 5.04
CA ALA A 158 -12.18 -7.75 5.00
C ALA A 158 -12.38 -8.74 6.15
N ILE A 159 -12.68 -8.23 7.36
CA ILE A 159 -13.02 -9.05 8.53
C ILE A 159 -14.31 -9.84 8.27
N LEU A 160 -15.37 -9.19 7.76
CA LEU A 160 -16.63 -9.87 7.44
C LEU A 160 -16.46 -10.94 6.37
N GLN A 161 -15.67 -10.66 5.32
CA GLN A 161 -15.38 -11.64 4.27
C GLN A 161 -14.56 -12.82 4.82
N TYR A 162 -13.65 -12.57 5.75
CA TYR A 162 -12.89 -13.63 6.42
C TYR A 162 -13.80 -14.53 7.28
N LEU A 163 -14.74 -13.94 8.03
CA LEU A 163 -15.67 -14.70 8.88
C LEU A 163 -16.74 -15.46 8.08
N LEU A 164 -17.17 -14.91 6.95
CA LEU A 164 -18.21 -15.49 6.09
C LEU A 164 -17.61 -16.10 4.82
N PHE A 165 -16.41 -16.65 4.91
CA PHE A 165 -15.62 -17.02 3.74
C PHE A 165 -16.24 -18.22 2.99
N ASN A 166 -16.36 -18.09 1.66
CA ASN A 166 -16.93 -19.09 0.77
C ASN A 166 -16.00 -19.45 -0.41
N ASN A 167 -14.67 -19.35 -0.22
CA ASN A 167 -13.65 -19.53 -1.26
C ASN A 167 -13.68 -18.52 -2.42
N ARG A 168 -14.40 -17.39 -2.28
CA ARG A 168 -14.52 -16.36 -3.32
C ARG A 168 -14.23 -14.97 -2.78
N ILE A 169 -13.60 -14.12 -3.60
CA ILE A 169 -13.46 -12.69 -3.32
C ILE A 169 -14.82 -12.02 -3.60
N TYR A 170 -15.25 -11.12 -2.72
CA TYR A 170 -16.59 -10.51 -2.77
C TYR A 170 -17.73 -11.54 -2.78
N TRP A 171 -17.49 -12.76 -2.29
CA TRP A 171 -18.42 -13.90 -2.38
C TRP A 171 -18.79 -14.37 -3.80
N VAL A 172 -18.28 -13.71 -4.84
CA VAL A 172 -18.69 -13.94 -6.24
C VAL A 172 -17.54 -14.45 -7.10
N ARG A 173 -16.32 -13.94 -6.92
CA ARG A 173 -15.20 -14.25 -7.81
C ARG A 173 -14.31 -15.36 -7.26
N GLU A 174 -14.18 -16.44 -8.03
CA GLU A 174 -13.28 -17.54 -7.73
C GLU A 174 -11.82 -17.21 -8.02
N LEU A 175 -10.92 -17.86 -7.29
CA LEU A 175 -9.48 -17.78 -7.50
C LEU A 175 -9.07 -18.80 -8.56
N THR A 176 -8.57 -18.33 -9.71
CA THR A 176 -8.17 -19.19 -10.82
C THR A 176 -6.73 -19.68 -10.72
N GLN A 177 -5.86 -18.97 -10.01
CA GLN A 177 -4.43 -19.29 -9.90
C GLN A 177 -3.98 -19.58 -8.46
N GLY A 178 -4.92 -20.04 -7.63
CA GLY A 178 -4.68 -20.21 -6.19
C GLY A 178 -4.44 -18.87 -5.47
N GLY A 179 -4.00 -18.95 -4.22
CA GLY A 179 -3.76 -17.80 -3.36
C GLY A 179 -4.48 -17.88 -2.02
N ALA A 180 -4.16 -16.95 -1.13
CA ALA A 180 -4.80 -16.82 0.18
C ALA A 180 -5.49 -15.44 0.23
N PRO A 181 -6.76 -15.36 -0.16
CA PRO A 181 -7.45 -14.09 -0.32
C PRO A 181 -7.78 -13.47 1.03
N TYR A 182 -7.81 -12.15 1.09
CA TYR A 182 -8.25 -11.42 2.29
C TYR A 182 -8.84 -10.06 1.90
N GLY A 183 -10.10 -9.84 2.27
CA GLY A 183 -10.88 -8.74 1.72
C GLY A 183 -10.85 -8.76 0.18
N PRO A 184 -10.65 -7.62 -0.50
CA PRO A 184 -10.65 -7.60 -1.96
C PRO A 184 -9.36 -8.17 -2.57
N TYR A 185 -8.33 -8.47 -1.78
CA TYR A 185 -7.03 -8.87 -2.31
C TYR A 185 -6.96 -10.37 -2.57
N VAL A 186 -6.36 -10.73 -3.70
CA VAL A 186 -5.97 -12.12 -4.04
C VAL A 186 -4.92 -12.65 -3.06
N ASN A 187 -4.03 -11.76 -2.57
CA ASN A 187 -2.96 -12.10 -1.63
C ASN A 187 -3.11 -11.31 -0.33
N ARG A 188 -3.33 -12.01 0.79
CA ARG A 188 -3.41 -11.45 2.14
C ARG A 188 -2.20 -10.59 2.53
N ASN A 189 -1.01 -10.90 2.01
CA ASN A 189 0.20 -10.13 2.30
C ASN A 189 0.14 -8.73 1.65
N HIS A 190 -0.45 -8.61 0.46
CA HIS A 190 -0.64 -7.30 -0.21
C HIS A 190 -1.65 -6.43 0.55
N TYR A 191 -2.74 -7.03 1.03
CA TYR A 191 -3.69 -6.34 1.90
C TYR A 191 -3.00 -5.81 3.16
N ALA A 192 -2.26 -6.68 3.86
CA ALA A 192 -1.58 -6.33 5.10
C ALA A 192 -0.58 -5.19 4.88
N GLY A 193 0.21 -5.25 3.81
CA GLY A 193 1.17 -4.19 3.47
C GLY A 193 0.50 -2.83 3.25
N LEU A 194 -0.65 -2.78 2.56
CA LEU A 194 -1.38 -1.52 2.39
C LEU A 194 -1.92 -0.98 3.72
N MET A 195 -2.60 -1.84 4.50
CA MET A 195 -3.19 -1.43 5.77
C MET A 195 -2.14 -0.96 6.77
N GLU A 196 -0.98 -1.59 6.77
CA GLU A 196 0.16 -1.20 7.59
C GLU A 196 0.68 0.19 7.24
N MET A 197 0.85 0.52 5.95
CA MET A 197 1.31 1.86 5.54
C MET A 197 0.37 2.98 6.03
N LEU A 198 -0.93 2.67 6.17
CA LEU A 198 -1.95 3.61 6.61
C LEU A 198 -2.05 3.70 8.13
N PHE A 199 -1.66 2.66 8.85
CA PHE A 199 -1.90 2.58 10.28
C PHE A 199 -1.18 3.68 11.08
N PRO A 200 0.14 3.94 10.92
CA PRO A 200 0.81 5.05 11.61
C PRO A 200 0.20 6.42 11.30
N LEU A 201 -0.33 6.62 10.09
CA LEU A 201 -1.00 7.86 9.70
C LEU A 201 -2.28 8.09 10.53
N ILE A 202 -3.09 7.04 10.71
CA ILE A 202 -4.34 7.09 11.49
C ILE A 202 -4.03 7.28 12.97
N VAL A 203 -3.03 6.58 13.51
CA VAL A 203 -2.57 6.77 14.89
C VAL A 203 -2.04 8.19 15.09
N GLY A 204 -1.26 8.72 14.14
CA GLY A 204 -0.79 10.10 14.18
C GLY A 204 -1.94 11.12 14.21
N MET A 205 -2.99 10.90 13.40
CA MET A 205 -4.20 11.71 13.43
C MET A 205 -4.95 11.57 14.77
N PHE A 206 -5.07 10.35 15.30
CA PHE A 206 -5.70 10.08 16.60
C PHE A 206 -5.00 10.86 17.72
N LEU A 207 -3.67 10.84 17.76
CA LEU A 207 -2.87 11.59 18.72
C LEU A 207 -2.95 13.11 18.54
N TYR A 208 -3.12 13.58 17.29
CA TYR A 208 -3.24 14.99 16.96
C TYR A 208 -4.60 15.57 17.35
N TYR A 209 -5.70 14.88 17.04
CA TYR A 209 -7.06 15.34 17.31
C TYR A 209 -7.55 15.05 18.73
N LYS A 210 -6.67 14.55 19.61
CA LYS A 210 -7.01 14.30 21.02
C LYS A 210 -7.64 15.54 21.66
N PRO A 211 -8.89 15.48 22.15
CA PRO A 211 -9.53 16.61 22.78
C PRO A 211 -8.80 16.96 24.09
N VAL A 212 -8.55 18.26 24.29
CA VAL A 212 -8.00 18.79 25.54
C VAL A 212 -9.20 19.23 26.37
N VAL A 213 -9.72 18.32 27.18
CA VAL A 213 -10.86 18.60 28.05
C VAL A 213 -10.49 18.17 29.46
N THR A 214 -10.71 19.07 30.41
CA THR A 214 -10.54 18.82 31.84
C THR A 214 -11.86 18.25 32.35
N TYR A 215 -11.93 16.93 32.50
CA TYR A 215 -13.14 16.28 33.01
C TYR A 215 -13.20 16.39 34.53
N THR A 216 -14.31 16.88 35.05
CA THR A 216 -14.60 16.94 36.48
C THR A 216 -15.33 15.68 36.98
N THR A 217 -16.17 15.04 36.16
CA THR A 217 -16.83 13.76 36.50
C THR A 217 -16.97 12.78 35.32
N PHE A 218 -17.13 11.48 35.62
CA PHE A 218 -17.31 10.41 34.61
C PHE A 218 -18.61 10.54 33.79
N ARG A 219 -19.68 11.07 34.39
CA ARG A 219 -20.96 11.33 33.70
C ARG A 219 -20.83 12.45 32.66
N GLU A 220 -20.18 13.56 33.02
CA GLU A 220 -19.91 14.67 32.09
C GLU A 220 -19.05 14.21 30.92
N LYS A 221 -18.06 13.34 31.19
CA LYS A 221 -17.22 12.73 30.15
C LYS A 221 -18.02 11.93 29.12
N ILE A 222 -19.05 11.19 29.53
CA ILE A 222 -19.92 10.45 28.60
C ILE A 222 -20.86 11.40 27.84
N ALA A 223 -21.40 12.42 28.50
CA ALA A 223 -22.31 13.38 27.87
C ALA A 223 -21.61 14.28 26.83
N GLU A 224 -20.38 14.73 27.11
CA GLU A 224 -19.60 15.56 26.16
C GLU A 224 -19.05 14.78 24.98
N VAL A 225 -18.90 13.46 25.12
CA VAL A 225 -18.47 12.57 24.04
C VAL A 225 -19.39 12.67 22.82
N PHE A 226 -20.71 12.84 23.04
CA PHE A 226 -21.69 12.92 21.95
C PHE A 226 -21.95 14.35 21.46
N ASN A 227 -21.54 15.38 22.21
CA ASN A 227 -21.91 16.78 21.93
C ASN A 227 -20.82 17.59 21.22
N GLN A 228 -19.56 17.14 21.20
CA GLN A 228 -18.47 17.89 20.56
C GLN A 228 -18.01 17.27 19.22
N PRO A 229 -18.02 18.02 18.10
CA PRO A 229 -17.60 17.52 16.79
C PRO A 229 -16.16 17.00 16.75
N ARG A 230 -15.26 17.57 17.57
CA ARG A 230 -13.86 17.10 17.68
C ARG A 230 -13.75 15.75 18.39
N THR A 231 -14.63 15.48 19.35
CA THR A 231 -14.65 14.20 20.08
C THR A 231 -15.14 13.06 19.18
N ASN A 232 -16.11 13.33 18.29
CA ASN A 232 -16.56 12.34 17.29
C ASN A 232 -15.43 11.92 16.34
N ILE A 233 -14.62 12.86 15.86
CA ILE A 233 -13.46 12.54 14.99
C ILE A 233 -12.41 11.74 15.77
N TYR A 234 -12.14 12.08 17.02
CA TYR A 234 -11.20 11.35 17.87
C TYR A 234 -11.64 9.89 18.10
N ILE A 235 -12.93 9.67 18.40
CA ILE A 235 -13.51 8.33 18.56
C ILE A 235 -13.43 7.55 17.25
N LEU A 236 -13.82 8.18 16.13
CA LEU A 236 -13.74 7.55 14.81
C LEU A 236 -12.31 7.08 14.51
N LEU A 237 -11.30 7.92 14.77
CA LEU A 237 -9.89 7.57 14.54
C LEU A 237 -9.41 6.44 15.46
N GLY A 238 -9.85 6.44 16.73
CA GLY A 238 -9.55 5.36 17.67
C GLY A 238 -10.15 4.03 17.23
N PHE A 239 -11.45 4.03 16.88
CA PHE A 239 -12.15 2.88 16.34
C PHE A 239 -11.51 2.37 15.04
N SER A 240 -11.20 3.29 14.11
CA SER A 240 -10.51 3.00 12.85
C SER A 240 -9.17 2.31 13.08
N SER A 241 -8.39 2.79 14.06
CA SER A 241 -7.10 2.21 14.43
C SER A 241 -7.27 0.76 14.90
N VAL A 242 -8.16 0.52 15.87
CA VAL A 242 -8.41 -0.83 16.39
C VAL A 242 -8.84 -1.76 15.25
N LEU A 243 -9.82 -1.33 14.45
CA LEU A 243 -10.37 -2.12 13.36
C LEU A 243 -9.32 -2.49 12.31
N ILE A 244 -8.49 -1.53 11.89
CA ILE A 244 -7.41 -1.77 10.92
C ILE A 244 -6.36 -2.70 11.51
N ALA A 245 -5.90 -2.46 12.75
CA ALA A 245 -4.95 -3.34 13.43
C ALA A 245 -5.48 -4.78 13.51
N THR A 246 -6.71 -4.97 13.97
CA THR A 246 -7.38 -6.28 14.02
C THR A 246 -7.40 -6.94 12.64
N SER A 247 -7.73 -6.20 11.60
CA SER A 247 -7.75 -6.73 10.23
C SER A 247 -6.35 -7.16 9.73
N ILE A 248 -5.27 -6.50 10.16
CA ILE A 248 -3.90 -6.89 9.83
C ILE A 248 -3.54 -8.21 10.53
N PHE A 249 -3.85 -8.35 11.81
CA PHE A 249 -3.59 -9.60 12.53
C PHE A 249 -4.38 -10.77 11.96
N LEU A 250 -5.67 -10.57 11.66
CA LEU A 250 -6.53 -11.58 11.04
C LEU A 250 -6.10 -11.93 9.60
N SER A 251 -5.33 -11.08 8.92
CA SER A 251 -4.75 -11.42 7.61
C SER A 251 -3.67 -12.52 7.70
N LEU A 252 -3.16 -12.84 8.90
CA LEU A 252 -2.11 -13.84 9.13
C LEU A 252 -0.84 -13.63 8.25
N SER A 253 -0.56 -12.37 7.90
CA SER A 253 0.65 -11.95 7.20
C SER A 253 1.77 -11.68 8.20
N ARG A 254 2.73 -12.61 8.32
CA ARG A 254 3.89 -12.48 9.21
C ARG A 254 4.70 -11.21 8.92
N GLY A 255 4.95 -10.93 7.64
CA GLY A 255 5.63 -9.72 7.20
C GLY A 255 4.86 -8.45 7.58
N GLY A 256 3.52 -8.45 7.47
CA GLY A 256 2.69 -7.33 7.88
C GLY A 256 2.70 -7.10 9.40
N ILE A 257 2.66 -8.17 10.21
CA ILE A 257 2.73 -8.06 11.67
C ILE A 257 4.10 -7.54 12.12
N ILE A 258 5.18 -8.06 11.55
CA ILE A 258 6.56 -7.63 11.88
C ILE A 258 6.76 -6.17 11.49
N SER A 259 6.40 -5.79 10.27
CA SER A 259 6.60 -4.43 9.78
C SER A 259 5.70 -3.43 10.50
N LEU A 260 4.44 -3.80 10.81
CA LEU A 260 3.57 -3.02 11.71
C LEU A 260 4.24 -2.78 13.07
N SER A 261 4.82 -3.85 13.65
CA SER A 261 5.49 -3.77 14.94
C SER A 261 6.70 -2.83 14.90
N LEU A 262 7.55 -2.97 13.88
CA LEU A 262 8.70 -2.09 13.66
C LEU A 262 8.27 -0.63 13.44
N SER A 263 7.22 -0.41 12.64
CA SER A 263 6.69 0.93 12.37
C SER A 263 6.19 1.62 13.64
N MET A 264 5.52 0.89 14.53
CA MET A 264 4.99 1.41 15.79
C MET A 264 6.08 1.65 16.83
N VAL A 265 7.08 0.77 16.88
CA VAL A 265 8.30 1.00 17.70
C VAL A 265 9.00 2.27 17.24
N PHE A 266 9.30 2.38 15.95
CA PHE A 266 9.95 3.55 15.38
C PHE A 266 9.14 4.83 15.60
N PHE A 267 7.82 4.79 15.34
CA PHE A 267 6.93 5.93 15.56
C PHE A 267 6.90 6.34 17.05
N GLY A 268 6.88 5.38 17.97
CA GLY A 268 6.96 5.65 19.41
C GLY A 268 8.29 6.26 19.83
N LEU A 269 9.41 5.79 19.29
CA LEU A 269 10.74 6.36 19.54
C LEU A 269 10.84 7.80 19.03
N LEU A 270 10.29 8.11 17.85
CA LEU A 270 10.21 9.48 17.35
C LEU A 270 9.39 10.39 18.28
N LEU A 271 8.28 9.89 18.84
CA LEU A 271 7.49 10.64 19.82
C LEU A 271 8.22 10.83 21.15
N ILE A 272 9.07 9.87 21.56
CA ILE A 272 9.90 9.95 22.76
C ILE A 272 11.00 11.00 22.60
N GLY A 273 11.66 11.02 21.44
CA GLY A 273 12.68 12.02 21.10
C GLY A 273 12.12 13.45 21.05
N ASN A 274 10.82 13.60 20.81
CA ASN A 274 10.14 14.88 20.93
C ASN A 274 9.73 15.14 22.38
N GLY A 275 10.50 15.95 23.11
CA GLY A 275 10.32 16.18 24.56
C GLY A 275 8.89 16.55 25.01
N ARG A 276 8.09 17.20 24.16
CA ARG A 276 6.67 17.51 24.46
C ARG A 276 5.74 16.30 24.38
N MET A 277 6.09 15.30 23.58
CA MET A 277 5.30 14.10 23.28
C MET A 277 5.81 12.85 24.00
N ARG A 278 6.89 12.96 24.79
CA ARG A 278 7.55 11.82 25.44
C ARG A 278 6.61 10.88 26.18
N LYS A 279 5.75 11.43 27.06
CA LYS A 279 4.76 10.63 27.79
C LYS A 279 3.82 9.87 26.85
N ARG A 280 3.40 10.49 25.75
CA ARG A 280 2.50 9.86 24.76
C ARG A 280 3.19 8.72 24.01
N GLY A 281 4.46 8.90 23.64
CA GLY A 281 5.26 7.85 23.01
C GLY A 281 5.43 6.63 23.91
N VAL A 282 5.79 6.83 25.18
CA VAL A 282 5.92 5.72 26.16
C VAL A 282 4.59 4.98 26.35
N VAL A 283 3.49 5.70 26.59
CA VAL A 283 2.17 5.07 26.76
C VAL A 283 1.75 4.31 25.51
N MET A 284 1.97 4.86 24.32
CA MET A 284 1.65 4.20 23.06
C MET A 284 2.42 2.89 22.89
N LEU A 285 3.73 2.88 23.18
CA LEU A 285 4.54 1.67 23.13
C LEU A 285 4.07 0.63 24.14
N LEU A 286 3.79 1.03 25.38
CA LEU A 286 3.28 0.12 26.41
C LEU A 286 1.96 -0.53 25.98
N VAL A 287 0.99 0.27 25.50
CA VAL A 287 -0.29 -0.23 25.00
C VAL A 287 -0.08 -1.16 23.81
N PHE A 288 0.80 -0.79 22.88
CA PHE A 288 1.09 -1.60 21.71
C PHE A 288 1.75 -2.94 22.07
N PHE A 289 2.69 -2.96 23.02
CA PHE A 289 3.28 -4.20 23.53
C PHE A 289 2.26 -5.09 24.24
N VAL A 290 1.37 -4.52 25.04
CA VAL A 290 0.27 -5.27 25.66
C VAL A 290 -0.62 -5.90 24.58
N VAL A 291 -1.00 -5.15 23.55
CA VAL A 291 -1.79 -5.67 22.42
C VAL A 291 -1.04 -6.76 21.66
N LEU A 292 0.27 -6.61 21.43
CA LEU A 292 1.08 -7.65 20.78
C LEU A 292 1.17 -8.93 21.62
N ILE A 293 1.31 -8.81 22.93
CA ILE A 293 1.35 -9.98 23.82
C ILE A 293 -0.01 -10.68 23.82
N THR A 294 -1.11 -9.93 23.94
CA THR A 294 -2.45 -10.53 23.96
C THR A 294 -2.79 -11.17 22.62
N VAL A 295 -2.59 -10.47 21.50
CA VAL A 295 -2.88 -11.01 20.17
C VAL A 295 -1.90 -12.13 19.80
N GLY A 296 -0.63 -11.99 20.17
CA GLY A 296 0.37 -13.03 20.01
C GLY A 296 -0.07 -14.31 20.72
N TRP A 297 -0.42 -14.23 22.00
CA TRP A 297 -0.83 -15.39 22.81
C TRP A 297 -1.92 -16.26 22.16
N PHE A 298 -2.89 -15.63 21.46
CA PHE A 298 -3.98 -16.34 20.77
C PHE A 298 -3.70 -16.66 19.29
N GLY A 299 -2.69 -16.04 18.67
CA GLY A 299 -2.45 -16.06 17.22
C GLY A 299 -1.27 -16.90 16.76
N TRP A 300 -0.44 -17.42 17.67
CA TRP A 300 0.75 -18.19 17.31
C TRP A 300 0.46 -19.65 16.92
N GLU A 301 -0.66 -20.25 17.34
CA GLU A 301 -1.00 -21.66 17.03
C GLU A 301 -1.01 -21.96 15.53
N PRO A 302 -1.72 -21.21 14.66
CA PRO A 302 -1.66 -21.45 13.21
C PRO A 302 -0.28 -21.20 12.59
N ILE A 303 0.56 -20.40 13.26
CA ILE A 303 1.93 -20.09 12.81
C ILE A 303 2.83 -21.29 13.13
N PHE A 304 2.74 -21.84 14.33
CA PHE A 304 3.47 -23.04 14.74
C PHE A 304 3.05 -24.26 13.92
N GLU A 305 1.75 -24.49 13.72
CA GLU A 305 1.25 -25.58 12.86
C GLU A 305 1.79 -25.51 11.43
N ARG A 306 2.00 -24.30 10.89
CA ARG A 306 2.57 -24.13 9.56
C ARG A 306 4.08 -24.42 9.52
N PHE A 307 4.81 -24.13 10.59
CA PHE A 307 6.22 -24.51 10.71
C PHE A 307 6.39 -26.01 10.93
N GLU A 308 5.47 -26.64 11.66
CA GLU A 308 5.40 -28.10 11.80
C GLU A 308 5.10 -28.78 10.47
N LYS A 309 4.18 -28.23 9.65
CA LYS A 309 3.90 -28.75 8.31
C LYS A 309 5.06 -28.63 7.30
N ILE A 310 6.04 -27.76 7.55
CA ILE A 310 7.24 -27.65 6.72
C ILE A 310 8.26 -28.75 7.05
N ARG A 311 8.13 -29.42 8.20
CA ARG A 311 9.12 -30.35 8.74
C ARG A 311 8.52 -31.76 8.77
N THR A 312 9.02 -32.67 7.93
CA THR A 312 8.69 -34.09 8.11
C THR A 312 9.27 -34.59 9.45
N PRO A 313 8.79 -35.72 10.00
CA PRO A 313 9.37 -36.32 11.20
C PRO A 313 10.89 -36.56 11.10
N GLU A 314 11.44 -36.67 9.89
CA GLU A 314 12.89 -36.79 9.64
C GLU A 314 13.65 -35.45 9.51
N GLY A 315 12.98 -34.30 9.67
CA GLY A 315 13.62 -32.99 9.68
C GLY A 315 13.93 -32.39 8.30
N GLN A 316 13.38 -32.95 7.22
CA GLN A 316 13.53 -32.41 5.86
C GLN A 316 12.46 -31.35 5.57
N PHE A 317 12.85 -30.32 4.79
CA PHE A 317 11.93 -29.29 4.32
C PHE A 317 11.02 -29.89 3.24
N SER A 318 9.71 -29.89 3.44
CA SER A 318 8.79 -30.29 2.36
C SER A 318 8.85 -29.25 1.24
N GLU A 319 9.30 -29.66 0.05
CA GLU A 319 9.14 -28.84 -1.15
C GLU A 319 7.65 -28.67 -1.45
N GLN A 320 7.16 -27.44 -1.33
CA GLN A 320 5.94 -26.98 -2.00
C GLN A 320 6.30 -25.87 -2.97
#